data_AF-A0A6G3XKS4-F1
#
_entry.id   AF-A0A6G3XKS4-F1
#
_cell.length_a   1.000
_cell.length_b   1.000
_cell.length_c   1.000
_cell.angle_alpha   90.00
_cell.angle_beta   90.00
_cell.angle_gamma   90.00
#
_symmetry.space_group_name_H-M   'P 1'
#
loop_
_entity.id
_entity.type
_entity.pdbx_description
1 polymer ?
#
loop_
_entity_poly.entity_id
_entity_poly.type
_entity_poly.pdbx_seq_one_letter_code
_entity_poly.pdbx_strand_id
1 'polypeptide(L)' 'REARVTGPLGDPVTAAYALRGSTAVVEMAEASGLQHLPDGVFAPLTATTYGSGELLLAALEAGATTIVFGVGGSATT' A
#
# COMPACT_ATOMS: atom_id res chain seq x y z
N ARG A 1 6.27 -2.92 -10.32
CA ARG A 1 6.97 -3.84 -9.39
C ARG A 1 5.95 -4.25 -8.33
N GLU A 2 6.12 -5.41 -7.71
CA GLU A 2 5.16 -5.94 -6.75
C GLU A 2 5.89 -6.38 -5.48
N ALA A 3 5.20 -6.31 -4.35
CA ALA A 3 5.63 -6.84 -3.07
C ALA A 3 4.44 -7.47 -2.35
N ARG A 4 4.71 -8.54 -1.59
CA ARG A 4 3.71 -9.10 -0.68
C ARG A 4 3.79 -8.33 0.64
N VAL A 5 2.71 -7.67 1.02
CA VAL A 5 2.63 -6.74 2.16
C VAL A 5 1.39 -7.05 3.00
N THR A 6 1.31 -6.46 4.18
CA THR A 6 0.19 -6.61 5.11
C THR A 6 -1.01 -5.80 4.64
N GLY A 7 -2.13 -6.47 4.35
CA GLY A 7 -3.39 -5.85 3.99
C GLY A 7 -4.07 -5.13 5.17
N PRO A 8 -5.18 -4.40 4.92
CA PRO A 8 -5.82 -3.59 5.95
C PRO A 8 -6.36 -4.42 7.12
N LEU A 9 -6.73 -5.69 6.91
CA LEU A 9 -7.21 -6.59 7.97
C LEU A 9 -6.13 -7.51 8.54
N GLY A 10 -4.85 -7.30 8.17
CA GLY A 10 -3.72 -8.11 8.61
C GLY A 10 -3.36 -9.27 7.70
N ASP A 11 -4.27 -9.71 6.84
CA ASP A 11 -3.98 -10.73 5.84
C ASP A 11 -3.06 -10.19 4.73
N PRO A 12 -2.13 -10.99 4.20
CA PRO A 12 -1.19 -10.53 3.20
C PRO A 12 -1.86 -10.29 1.85
N VAL A 13 -1.53 -9.17 1.21
CA VAL A 13 -1.94 -8.79 -0.15
C VAL A 13 -0.72 -8.63 -1.06
N THR A 14 -0.91 -8.84 -2.36
CA THR A 14 0.10 -8.45 -3.36
C THR A 14 -0.20 -7.02 -3.78
N ALA A 15 0.74 -6.11 -3.53
CA ALA A 15 0.61 -4.69 -3.84
C ALA A 15 1.63 -4.27 -4.88
N ALA A 16 1.23 -3.41 -5.81
CA ALA A 16 2.09 -2.93 -6.89
C ALA A 16 2.52 -1.46 -6.71
N TYR A 17 3.65 -1.12 -7.31
CA TYR A 17 4.11 0.26 -7.47
C TYR A 17 4.88 0.43 -8.78
N ALA A 18 4.90 1.66 -9.32
CA ALA A 18 5.69 1.98 -10.50
C ALA A 18 7.06 2.55 -10.09
N LEU A 19 8.10 2.29 -10.89
CA LEU A 19 9.43 2.86 -10.70
C LEU A 19 9.97 3.32 -12.06
N ARG A 20 10.41 4.58 -12.14
CA ARG A 20 11.06 5.16 -13.31
C ARG A 20 12.29 5.94 -12.88
N GLY A 21 13.47 5.44 -13.27
CA GLY A 21 14.74 5.98 -12.75
C GLY A 21 14.77 5.82 -11.23
N SER A 22 14.99 6.91 -10.51
CA SER A 22 14.96 6.95 -9.04
C SER A 22 13.62 7.44 -8.46
N THR A 23 12.58 7.61 -9.29
CA THR A 23 11.25 8.03 -8.83
C THR A 23 10.28 6.86 -8.82
N ALA A 24 9.73 6.55 -7.64
CA ALA A 24 8.61 5.61 -7.50
C ALA A 24 7.27 6.33 -7.41
N VAL A 25 6.22 5.71 -7.93
CA VAL A 25 4.82 6.09 -7.70
C VAL A 25 4.16 4.96 -6.93
N VAL A 26 3.70 5.27 -5.74
CA VAL A 26 3.11 4.32 -4.80
C VAL A 26 1.72 4.83 -4.43
N GLU A 27 0.70 3.98 -4.53
CA GLU A 27 -0.64 4.29 -4.05
C GLU A 27 -0.92 3.49 -2.78
N MET A 28 -1.35 4.14 -1.70
CA MET A 28 -1.62 3.44 -0.44
C MET A 28 -2.72 2.39 -0.59
N ALA A 29 -3.68 2.61 -1.50
CA ALA A 29 -4.79 1.69 -1.73
C ALA A 29 -4.30 0.30 -2.14
N GLU A 30 -3.17 0.20 -2.84
CA GLU A 30 -2.56 -1.07 -3.23
C GLU A 30 -2.26 -1.98 -2.03
N ALA A 31 -1.96 -1.42 -0.86
CA ALA A 31 -1.72 -2.18 0.37
C ALA A 31 -2.86 -2.06 1.39
N SER A 32 -3.46 -0.88 1.52
CA SER A 32 -4.33 -0.50 2.64
C SER A 32 -5.67 0.09 2.16
N GLY A 33 -6.09 -0.27 0.94
CA GLY A 33 -7.30 0.26 0.30
C GLY A 33 -8.59 -0.47 0.63
N LEU A 34 -9.71 0.22 0.44
CA LEU A 34 -11.07 -0.33 0.60
C LEU A 34 -11.33 -1.57 -0.26
N GLN A 35 -10.68 -1.66 -1.42
CA GLN A 35 -10.79 -2.80 -2.35
C GLN A 35 -10.32 -4.14 -1.78
N HIS A 36 -9.56 -4.13 -0.67
CA HIS A 36 -9.10 -5.34 0.02
C HIS A 36 -10.06 -5.80 1.12
N LEU A 37 -11.12 -5.03 1.40
CA LEU A 37 -12.13 -5.41 2.36
C LEU A 37 -13.17 -6.31 1.69
N PRO A 38 -13.68 -7.34 2.39
CA PRO A 38 -14.86 -8.06 1.93
C PRO A 38 -16.06 -7.14 1.76
N ASP A 39 -16.98 -7.50 0.87
CA ASP A 39 -18.19 -6.71 0.61
C ASP A 39 -18.98 -6.44 1.90
N GLY A 40 -19.33 -5.17 2.11
CA GLY A 40 -20.08 -4.71 3.28
C GLY A 40 -19.30 -4.69 4.60
N VAL A 41 -18.01 -5.06 4.59
CA VAL A 41 -17.14 -4.98 5.76
C VAL A 41 -16.38 -3.65 5.75
N PHE A 42 -16.54 -2.87 6.80
CA PHE A 42 -15.76 -1.65 7.04
C PHE A 42 -15.14 -1.72 8.42
N ALA A 43 -13.84 -1.48 8.50
CA ALA A 43 -13.08 -1.60 9.73
C ALA A 43 -12.17 -0.38 9.98
N PRO A 44 -12.63 0.87 9.76
CA PRO A 44 -11.75 2.05 9.70
C PRO A 44 -10.94 2.30 10.98
N LEU A 45 -11.45 1.90 12.14
CA LEU A 45 -10.79 2.06 13.44
C LEU A 45 -9.78 0.96 13.76
N THR A 46 -9.82 -0.17 13.06
CA THR A 46 -8.96 -1.33 13.32
C THR A 46 -8.09 -1.71 12.12
N ALA A 47 -8.38 -1.18 10.94
CA ALA A 47 -7.62 -1.41 9.74
C ALA A 47 -6.23 -0.76 9.86
N THR A 48 -5.20 -1.45 9.35
CA THR A 48 -3.80 -1.02 9.47
C THR A 48 -3.24 -0.44 8.18
N THR A 49 -2.32 0.52 8.31
CA THR A 49 -1.51 1.08 7.21
C THR A 49 -0.14 0.41 7.08
N TYR A 50 0.14 -0.64 7.87
CA TYR A 50 1.46 -1.27 7.93
C TYR A 50 2.00 -1.67 6.55
N GLY A 51 1.16 -2.28 5.70
CA GLY A 51 1.57 -2.65 4.34
C GLY A 51 1.88 -1.48 3.42
N SER A 52 1.34 -0.29 3.66
CA SER A 52 1.75 0.91 2.93
C SER A 52 3.22 1.24 3.22
N GLY A 53 3.65 1.09 4.47
CA GLY A 53 5.05 1.23 4.87
C GLY A 53 5.94 0.16 4.24
N GLU A 54 5.50 -1.10 4.22
CA GLU A 54 6.22 -2.20 3.56
C GLU A 54 6.38 -1.96 2.05
N LEU A 55 5.35 -1.42 1.38
CA LEU A 55 5.40 -1.09 -0.04
C LEU A 55 6.34 0.08 -0.34
N LEU A 56 6.35 1.11 0.53
CA LEU A 56 7.31 2.21 0.46
C LEU A 56 8.74 1.70 0.67
N LEU A 57 8.96 0.79 1.62
CA LEU A 57 10.26 0.16 1.83
C LEU A 57 10.72 -0.61 0.59
N ALA A 58 9.84 -1.41 -0.01
CA ALA A 58 10.15 -2.12 -1.25
C ALA A 58 10.53 -1.17 -2.40
N ALA A 59 9.94 0.02 -2.47
CA ALA A 59 10.33 1.04 -3.45
C ALA A 59 11.72 1.64 -3.15
N LEU A 60 12.03 1.92 -1.88
CA LEU A 60 13.35 2.39 -1.44
C LEU A 60 14.44 1.35 -1.74
N GLU A 61 14.19 0.07 -1.42
CA GLU A 61 15.09 -1.04 -1.71
C GLU A 61 15.32 -1.26 -3.21
N ALA A 62 14.34 -0.90 -4.04
CA ALA A 62 14.48 -0.89 -5.50
C ALA A 62 15.25 0.32 -6.05
N GLY A 63 15.78 1.19 -5.17
CA GLY A 63 16.63 2.33 -5.53
C GLY A 63 15.87 3.65 -5.71
N ALA A 64 14.62 3.75 -5.26
CA ALA A 64 13.90 5.01 -5.29
C ALA A 64 14.52 6.01 -4.29
N THR A 65 14.79 7.23 -4.75
CA THR A 65 15.19 8.38 -3.92
C THR A 65 14.10 9.45 -3.88
N THR A 66 13.08 9.32 -4.72
CA THR A 66 11.91 10.19 -4.75
C THR A 66 10.67 9.31 -4.83
N ILE A 67 9.67 9.58 -3.99
CA ILE A 67 8.41 8.84 -3.99
C ILE A 67 7.26 9.84 -4.15
N VAL A 68 6.42 9.60 -5.15
CA VAL A 68 5.10 10.20 -5.26
C VAL A 68 4.12 9.23 -4.59
N PHE A 69 3.54 9.66 -3.46
CA PHE A 69 2.66 8.82 -2.66
C PHE A 69 1.21 9.31 -2.73
N GLY A 70 0.35 8.49 -3.33
CA GLY A 70 -1.10 8.73 -3.39
C GLY A 70 -1.81 8.13 -2.17
N VAL A 71 -2.61 8.93 -1.47
CA VAL A 71 -3.28 8.54 -0.20
C VAL A 71 -4.81 8.38 -0.34
N GLY A 72 -5.34 8.34 -1.56
CA GLY A 72 -6.76 8.13 -1.80
C GLY A 72 -7.19 6.66 -1.62
N GLY A 73 -8.48 6.45 -1.34
CA GLY A 73 -9.09 5.10 -1.32
C GLY A 73 -8.75 4.23 -0.10
N SER A 74 -8.28 4.83 1.00
CA SER A 74 -7.87 4.10 2.21
C SER A 74 -9.03 3.40 2.92
N ALA A 75 -8.74 2.23 3.49
CA ALA A 75 -9.61 1.51 4.42
C ALA A 75 -9.45 1.99 5.88
N THR A 76 -8.53 2.92 6.14
CA THR A 76 -8.02 3.31 7.47
C THR A 76 -8.41 4.74 7.83
N THR A 77 -8.44 5.08 9.13
CA THR A 77 -8.57 6.47 9.64
C THR A 77 -7.45 6.89 10.57
#